data_AF-A0A948EX62-F1
#
_entry.id   AF-A0A948EX62-F1
#
_cell.length_a   1.000
_cell.length_b   1.000
_cell.length_c   1.000
_cell.angle_alpha   90.00
_cell.angle_beta   90.00
_cell.angle_gamma   90.00
#
_symmetry.space_group_name_H-M   'P 1'
#
loop_
_entity.id
_entity.type
_entity.pdbx_description
1 polymer ?
#
loop_
_entity_poly.entity_id
_entity_poly.type
_entity_poly.pdbx_seq_one_letter_code
_entity_poly.pdbx_strand_id
1 'polypeptide(L)'
;MIVGVPREMSAGERRVSLVPSAVQVLVKAGLEVLVEAGAGEAAGYPDPAFVARGAALVSREDVFARADIVLQVRGPGAGTGAAAADLAMYRPGQVVIAMHDPLGAPEMVKELAARGVTAFSLELVPRITRAQSMDVLSSMATVAGYQAVLVAAETLPQLFPMLMTAAGTLAPAKVFVVGVGVAGLQAIATAKRLGAVVEAYDVRPAVKDQVLSVGAKFVEFDLETEGAEDKG
;
A
#
# COMPACT_ATOMS: atom_id res chain seq x y z
N MET A 1 -11.43 -18.77 16.71
CA MET A 1 -11.41 -18.26 15.33
C MET A 1 -9.95 -18.12 14.92
N ILE A 2 -9.62 -18.59 13.73
CA ILE A 2 -8.25 -18.72 13.23
C ILE A 2 -8.03 -17.71 12.10
N VAL A 3 -6.97 -16.91 12.23
CA VAL A 3 -6.50 -15.98 11.20
C VAL A 3 -5.31 -16.61 10.47
N GLY A 4 -5.39 -16.68 9.15
CA GLY A 4 -4.38 -17.25 8.27
C GLY A 4 -3.66 -16.19 7.45
N VAL A 5 -2.34 -16.29 7.35
CA VAL A 5 -1.47 -15.38 6.59
C VAL A 5 -0.64 -16.21 5.60
N PRO A 6 -1.14 -16.45 4.37
CA PRO A 6 -0.37 -17.11 3.34
C PRO A 6 0.72 -16.17 2.81
N ARG A 7 1.73 -16.74 2.17
CA ARG A 7 2.76 -15.99 1.43
C ARG A 7 2.15 -15.42 0.16
N GLU A 8 2.58 -14.22 -0.23
CA GLU A 8 2.17 -13.64 -1.50
C GLU A 8 2.84 -14.36 -2.68
N MET A 9 2.05 -14.69 -3.70
CA MET A 9 2.49 -15.47 -4.87
C MET A 9 2.60 -14.65 -6.15
N SER A 10 2.15 -13.39 -6.12
CA SER A 10 2.28 -12.48 -7.27
C SER A 10 3.75 -12.15 -7.52
N ALA A 11 4.17 -12.18 -8.79
CA ALA A 11 5.55 -11.87 -9.15
C ALA A 11 5.94 -10.45 -8.69
N GLY A 12 7.07 -10.33 -8.00
CA GLY A 12 7.57 -9.05 -7.46
C GLY A 12 6.83 -8.54 -6.23
N GLU A 13 5.79 -9.22 -5.74
CA GLU A 13 5.18 -8.88 -4.47
C GLU A 13 6.11 -9.29 -3.33
N ARG A 14 6.45 -8.32 -2.49
CA ARG A 14 7.41 -8.48 -1.38
C ARG A 14 6.78 -8.17 -0.04
N ARG A 15 5.55 -7.67 -0.01
CA ARG A 15 4.82 -7.37 1.23
C ARG A 15 4.23 -8.64 1.82
N VAL A 16 3.89 -8.57 3.10
CA VAL A 16 3.13 -9.58 3.83
C VAL A 16 1.91 -8.90 4.46
N SER A 17 0.77 -9.59 4.51
CA SER A 17 -0.50 -9.01 4.96
C SER A 17 -0.56 -8.74 6.47
N LEU A 18 0.30 -9.41 7.25
CA LEU A 18 0.42 -9.22 8.68
C LEU A 18 1.90 -9.21 9.07
N VAL A 19 2.32 -8.18 9.81
CA VAL A 19 3.68 -8.08 10.35
C VAL A 19 3.74 -8.64 11.78
N PRO A 20 4.91 -9.07 12.29
CA PRO A 20 5.02 -9.67 13.62
C PRO A 20 4.45 -8.80 14.76
N SER A 21 4.58 -7.48 14.69
CA SER A 21 4.01 -6.57 15.72
C SER A 21 2.48 -6.62 15.76
N ALA A 22 1.81 -6.87 14.63
CA ALA A 22 0.37 -6.98 14.53
C ALA A 22 -0.17 -8.36 14.96
N VAL A 23 0.64 -9.42 14.83
CA VAL A 23 0.31 -10.77 15.34
C VAL A 23 -0.07 -10.71 16.82
N GLN A 24 0.72 -10.02 17.63
CA GLN A 24 0.50 -9.95 19.07
C GLN A 24 -0.84 -9.29 19.43
N VAL A 25 -1.33 -8.37 18.60
CA VAL A 25 -2.65 -7.73 18.82
C VAL A 25 -3.77 -8.75 18.63
N LEU A 26 -3.70 -9.58 17.59
CA LEU A 26 -4.69 -10.62 17.31
C LEU A 26 -4.68 -11.72 18.37
N VAL A 27 -3.49 -12.18 18.78
CA VAL A 27 -3.33 -13.18 19.84
C VAL A 27 -3.91 -12.68 21.17
N LYS A 28 -3.67 -11.41 21.53
CA LYS A 28 -4.26 -10.80 22.73
C LYS A 28 -5.78 -10.67 22.66
N ALA A 29 -6.34 -10.59 21.45
CA ALA A 29 -7.78 -10.61 21.23
C ALA A 29 -8.38 -12.04 21.28
N GLY A 30 -7.57 -13.08 21.54
CA GLY A 30 -8.00 -14.47 21.64
C GLY A 30 -8.07 -15.21 20.30
N LEU A 31 -7.45 -14.67 19.25
CA LEU A 31 -7.38 -15.32 17.94
C LEU A 31 -6.13 -16.19 17.83
N GLU A 32 -6.27 -17.35 17.19
CA GLU A 32 -5.12 -18.15 16.76
C GLU A 32 -4.61 -17.57 15.43
N VAL A 33 -3.28 -17.44 15.27
CA VAL A 33 -2.67 -16.90 14.05
C VAL A 33 -1.79 -17.97 13.41
N LEU A 34 -2.16 -18.36 12.19
CA LEU A 34 -1.39 -19.25 11.33
C LEU A 34 -0.68 -18.43 10.27
N VAL A 35 0.62 -18.67 10.08
CA VAL A 35 1.43 -18.00 9.07
C VAL A 35 2.09 -19.06 8.21
N GLU A 36 2.01 -18.93 6.88
CA GLU A 36 2.76 -19.80 5.98
C GLU A 36 4.26 -19.59 6.23
N ALA A 37 5.02 -20.68 6.37
CA ALA A 37 6.47 -20.60 6.53
C ALA A 37 7.10 -19.80 5.38
N GLY A 38 7.93 -18.81 5.72
CA GLY A 38 8.58 -17.91 4.78
C GLY A 38 7.71 -16.77 4.25
N ALA A 39 6.46 -16.59 4.74
CA ALA A 39 5.56 -15.55 4.25
C ALA A 39 6.11 -14.12 4.39
N GLY A 40 6.87 -13.85 5.46
CA GLY A 40 7.41 -12.52 5.76
C GLY A 40 8.82 -12.25 5.25
N GLU A 41 9.53 -13.25 4.70
CA GLU A 41 10.96 -13.15 4.39
C GLU A 41 11.27 -12.01 3.40
N ALA A 42 10.49 -11.90 2.32
CA ALA A 42 10.68 -10.86 1.31
C ALA A 42 10.43 -9.43 1.84
N ALA A 43 9.64 -9.33 2.92
CA ALA A 43 9.33 -8.10 3.65
C ALA A 43 10.36 -7.80 4.77
N GLY A 44 11.34 -8.68 4.98
CA GLY A 44 12.35 -8.54 6.03
C GLY A 44 11.90 -9.05 7.41
N TYR A 45 10.86 -9.89 7.47
CA TYR A 45 10.38 -10.50 8.71
C TYR A 45 10.63 -12.01 8.68
N PRO A 46 11.67 -12.50 9.38
CA PRO A 46 11.97 -13.91 9.38
C PRO A 46 10.97 -14.69 10.24
N ASP A 47 10.76 -15.97 9.90
CA ASP A 47 9.82 -16.88 10.56
C ASP A 47 9.88 -16.88 12.11
N PRO A 48 11.06 -16.92 12.76
CA PRO A 48 11.16 -16.84 14.21
C PRO A 48 10.54 -15.57 14.83
N ALA A 49 10.47 -14.47 14.09
CA ALA A 49 9.85 -13.23 14.56
C ALA A 49 8.33 -13.37 14.72
N PHE A 50 7.68 -14.17 13.87
CA PHE A 50 6.25 -14.48 13.97
C PHE A 50 5.98 -15.42 15.16
N VAL A 51 6.78 -16.48 15.30
CA VAL A 51 6.65 -17.45 16.41
C VAL A 51 6.83 -16.77 17.76
N ALA A 52 7.82 -15.88 17.89
CA ALA A 52 8.05 -15.09 19.11
C ALA A 52 6.85 -14.21 19.50
N ARG A 53 5.91 -13.96 18.59
CA ARG A 53 4.69 -13.16 18.80
C ARG A 53 3.43 -14.00 18.96
N GLY A 54 3.56 -15.33 18.97
CA GLY A 54 2.48 -16.28 19.21
C GLY A 54 1.79 -16.82 17.96
N ALA A 55 2.34 -16.59 16.77
CA ALA A 55 1.87 -17.27 15.57
C ALA A 55 2.42 -18.70 15.48
N ALA A 56 1.65 -19.59 14.85
CA ALA A 56 2.12 -20.91 14.44
C ALA A 56 2.50 -20.90 12.96
N LEU A 57 3.66 -21.46 12.63
CA LEU A 57 4.10 -21.63 11.24
C LEU A 57 3.53 -22.93 10.68
N VAL A 58 2.95 -22.86 9.48
CA VAL A 58 2.26 -23.97 8.82
C VAL A 58 2.51 -23.97 7.31
N SER A 59 2.06 -25.00 6.60
CA SER A 59 2.04 -25.03 5.14
C SER A 59 0.98 -24.07 4.57
N ARG A 60 1.08 -23.71 3.29
CA ARG A 60 0.04 -22.91 2.60
C ARG A 60 -1.30 -23.62 2.65
N GLU A 61 -1.30 -24.92 2.37
CA GLU A 61 -2.48 -25.78 2.39
C GLU A 61 -3.16 -25.75 3.75
N ASP A 62 -2.38 -25.83 4.84
CA ASP A 62 -2.90 -25.73 6.21
C ASP A 62 -3.50 -24.35 6.51
N VAL A 63 -2.90 -23.26 6.01
CA VAL A 63 -3.48 -21.91 6.14
C VAL A 63 -4.89 -21.90 5.57
N PHE A 64 -5.06 -22.29 4.31
CA PHE A 64 -6.37 -22.26 3.65
C PHE A 64 -7.34 -23.31 4.19
N ALA A 65 -6.86 -24.48 4.64
CA ALA A 65 -7.73 -25.52 5.18
C ALA A 65 -8.30 -25.19 6.57
N ARG A 66 -7.50 -24.50 7.41
CA ARG A 66 -7.82 -24.29 8.84
C ARG A 66 -8.32 -22.88 9.14
N ALA A 67 -7.87 -21.86 8.42
CA ALA A 67 -8.23 -20.48 8.74
C ALA A 67 -9.73 -20.21 8.56
N ASP A 68 -10.28 -19.38 9.44
CA ASP A 68 -11.61 -18.80 9.29
C ASP A 68 -11.54 -17.46 8.54
N ILE A 69 -10.46 -16.70 8.78
CA ILE A 69 -10.16 -15.44 8.11
C ILE A 69 -8.79 -15.56 7.44
N VAL A 70 -8.72 -15.32 6.13
CA VAL A 70 -7.47 -15.25 5.37
C VAL A 70 -7.12 -13.78 5.11
N LEU A 71 -5.92 -13.37 5.52
CA LEU A 71 -5.38 -12.04 5.27
C LEU A 71 -4.38 -12.11 4.12
N GLN A 72 -4.63 -11.37 3.05
CA GLN A 72 -3.71 -11.24 1.91
C GLN A 72 -3.50 -9.77 1.56
N VAL A 73 -2.37 -9.48 0.94
CA VAL A 73 -2.13 -8.17 0.32
C VAL A 73 -2.93 -8.11 -0.98
N ARG A 74 -2.74 -9.11 -1.84
CA ARG A 74 -3.46 -9.26 -3.11
C ARG A 74 -4.28 -10.54 -3.08
N GLY A 75 -5.60 -10.39 -2.96
CA GLY A 75 -6.54 -11.49 -3.10
C GLY A 75 -6.88 -11.77 -4.57
N PRO A 76 -7.86 -12.67 -4.81
CA PRO A 76 -8.36 -12.94 -6.15
C PRO A 76 -8.82 -11.66 -6.85
N GLY A 77 -8.41 -11.48 -8.10
CA GLY A 77 -8.65 -10.30 -8.93
C GLY A 77 -7.51 -9.26 -8.92
N ALA A 78 -6.81 -9.07 -7.81
CA ALA A 78 -5.64 -8.19 -7.74
C ALA A 78 -4.29 -8.93 -7.88
N GLY A 79 -4.29 -10.24 -7.65
CA GLY A 79 -3.14 -11.11 -7.82
C GLY A 79 -2.89 -11.49 -9.28
N THR A 80 -1.63 -11.82 -9.62
CA THR A 80 -1.25 -12.33 -10.96
C THR A 80 -0.55 -13.67 -10.86
N GLY A 81 -0.55 -14.44 -11.95
CA GLY A 81 0.17 -15.71 -12.04
C GLY A 81 -0.27 -16.72 -10.99
N ALA A 82 0.68 -17.20 -10.16
CA ALA A 82 0.44 -18.23 -9.16
C ALA A 82 -0.59 -17.82 -8.08
N ALA A 83 -0.83 -16.53 -7.87
CA ALA A 83 -1.86 -16.06 -6.92
C ALA A 83 -3.29 -16.44 -7.36
N ALA A 84 -3.54 -16.64 -8.66
CA ALA A 84 -4.86 -17.08 -9.13
C ALA A 84 -5.21 -18.51 -8.66
N ALA A 85 -4.20 -19.32 -8.33
CA ALA A 85 -4.41 -20.68 -7.83
C ALA A 85 -5.04 -20.71 -6.41
N ASP A 86 -4.88 -19.64 -5.63
CA ASP A 86 -5.46 -19.53 -4.28
C ASP A 86 -6.98 -19.62 -4.29
N LEU A 87 -7.62 -19.18 -5.39
CA LEU A 87 -9.05 -19.26 -5.53
C LEU A 87 -9.57 -20.69 -5.29
N ALA A 88 -8.83 -21.70 -5.76
CA ALA A 88 -9.19 -23.09 -5.60
C ALA A 88 -9.10 -23.58 -4.14
N MET A 89 -8.28 -22.92 -3.32
CA MET A 89 -7.98 -23.32 -1.94
C MET A 89 -8.97 -22.75 -0.92
N TYR A 90 -9.71 -21.68 -1.24
CA TYR A 90 -10.75 -21.17 -0.35
C TYR A 90 -11.89 -22.18 -0.17
N ARG A 91 -12.39 -22.26 1.06
CA ARG A 91 -13.51 -23.09 1.48
C ARG A 91 -14.76 -22.25 1.79
N PRO A 92 -15.97 -22.82 1.66
CA PRO A 92 -17.21 -22.13 2.02
C PRO A 92 -17.20 -21.64 3.47
N GLY A 93 -17.72 -20.44 3.71
CA GLY A 93 -17.80 -19.80 5.03
C GLY A 93 -16.53 -19.08 5.47
N GLN A 94 -15.45 -19.12 4.69
CA GLN A 94 -14.26 -18.30 4.96
C GLN A 94 -14.51 -16.82 4.71
N VAL A 95 -13.78 -16.00 5.45
CA VAL A 95 -13.62 -14.58 5.18
C VAL A 95 -12.25 -14.35 4.54
N VAL A 96 -12.18 -13.52 3.50
CA VAL A 96 -10.92 -13.01 2.96
C VAL A 96 -10.90 -11.49 3.07
N ILE A 97 -9.79 -10.93 3.54
CA ILE A 97 -9.54 -9.49 3.62
C ILE A 97 -8.28 -9.18 2.82
N ALA A 98 -8.43 -8.51 1.69
CA ALA A 98 -7.34 -8.16 0.78
C ALA A 98 -7.75 -7.04 -0.20
N MET A 99 -6.82 -6.62 -1.05
CA MET A 99 -7.21 -5.98 -2.31
C MET A 99 -7.70 -7.05 -3.29
N HIS A 100 -8.82 -6.82 -3.96
CA HIS A 100 -9.47 -7.78 -4.86
C HIS A 100 -9.69 -7.26 -6.29
N ASP A 101 -9.45 -5.98 -6.54
CA ASP A 101 -9.78 -5.26 -7.77
C ASP A 101 -11.19 -5.57 -8.31
N PRO A 102 -12.26 -5.34 -7.51
CA PRO A 102 -13.61 -5.75 -7.89
C PRO A 102 -14.15 -5.01 -9.13
N LEU A 103 -13.60 -3.84 -9.46
CA LEU A 103 -13.99 -3.06 -10.64
C LEU A 103 -13.22 -3.50 -11.89
N GLY A 104 -11.94 -3.85 -11.77
CA GLY A 104 -11.14 -4.38 -12.88
C GLY A 104 -11.37 -5.87 -13.15
N ALA A 105 -11.75 -6.64 -12.14
CA ALA A 105 -11.93 -8.10 -12.20
C ALA A 105 -13.24 -8.58 -11.56
N PRO A 106 -14.42 -8.11 -12.02
CA PRO A 106 -15.71 -8.45 -11.41
C PRO A 106 -16.03 -9.95 -11.43
N GLU A 107 -15.52 -10.70 -12.41
CA GLU A 107 -15.71 -12.15 -12.47
C GLU A 107 -15.05 -12.88 -11.28
N MET A 108 -13.91 -12.40 -10.78
CA MET A 108 -13.25 -13.01 -9.61
C MET A 108 -14.08 -12.86 -8.33
N VAL A 109 -14.79 -11.74 -8.20
CA VAL A 109 -15.72 -11.53 -7.09
C VAL A 109 -16.90 -12.50 -7.18
N LYS A 110 -17.42 -12.75 -8.39
CA LYS A 110 -18.49 -13.75 -8.59
C LYS A 110 -18.03 -15.16 -8.25
N GLU A 111 -16.79 -15.52 -8.59
CA GLU A 111 -16.22 -16.83 -8.27
C GLU A 111 -16.03 -17.02 -6.76
N LEU A 112 -15.56 -15.99 -6.04
CA LEU A 112 -15.53 -15.99 -4.58
C LEU A 112 -16.92 -16.18 -3.97
N ALA A 113 -17.92 -15.46 -4.48
CA ALA A 113 -19.30 -15.59 -4.03
C ALA A 113 -19.87 -16.99 -4.30
N ALA A 114 -19.61 -17.58 -5.47
CA ALA A 114 -20.04 -18.93 -5.83
C ALA A 114 -19.42 -20.00 -4.92
N ARG A 115 -18.25 -19.74 -4.34
CA ARG A 115 -17.59 -20.60 -3.34
C ARG A 115 -18.13 -20.40 -1.92
N GLY A 116 -19.03 -19.45 -1.70
CA GLY A 116 -19.55 -19.11 -0.37
C GLY A 116 -18.53 -18.40 0.51
N VAL A 117 -17.58 -17.67 -0.09
CA VAL A 117 -16.58 -16.87 0.63
C VAL A 117 -17.10 -15.45 0.83
N THR A 118 -16.90 -14.89 2.02
CA THR A 118 -17.16 -13.47 2.29
C THR A 118 -15.89 -12.67 2.04
N ALA A 119 -15.90 -11.75 1.07
CA ALA A 119 -14.73 -10.95 0.72
C ALA A 119 -14.88 -9.49 1.17
N PHE A 120 -13.84 -8.96 1.80
CA PHE A 120 -13.70 -7.53 2.12
C PHE A 120 -12.59 -6.92 1.26
N SER A 121 -13.00 -6.13 0.27
CA SER A 121 -12.11 -5.36 -0.61
C SER A 121 -11.62 -4.09 0.08
N LEU A 122 -10.33 -4.07 0.42
CA LEU A 122 -9.67 -2.95 1.12
C LEU A 122 -9.67 -1.65 0.30
N GLU A 123 -9.73 -1.74 -1.03
CA GLU A 123 -9.84 -0.60 -1.94
C GLU A 123 -11.24 0.04 -1.95
N LEU A 124 -12.26 -0.65 -1.43
CA LEU A 124 -13.63 -0.15 -1.31
C LEU A 124 -13.97 0.39 0.09
N VAL A 125 -12.98 0.48 0.99
CA VAL A 125 -13.17 1.10 2.30
C VAL A 125 -13.64 2.56 2.12
N PRO A 126 -14.79 2.96 2.70
CA PRO A 126 -15.29 4.32 2.54
C PRO A 126 -14.31 5.36 3.09
N ARG A 127 -14.07 6.43 2.34
CA ARG A 127 -13.13 7.51 2.71
C ARG A 127 -13.78 8.52 3.66
N ILE A 128 -14.17 8.03 4.84
CA ILE A 128 -14.81 8.81 5.90
C ILE A 128 -13.94 8.84 7.17
N THR A 129 -14.13 9.83 8.03
CA THR A 129 -13.29 10.06 9.22
C THR A 129 -13.12 8.81 10.11
N ARG A 130 -14.19 8.04 10.33
CA ARG A 130 -14.14 6.83 11.19
C ARG A 130 -13.29 5.69 10.62
N ALA A 131 -13.04 5.69 9.31
CA ALA A 131 -12.37 4.61 8.57
C ALA A 131 -10.98 5.01 8.07
N GLN A 132 -10.48 6.20 8.40
CA GLN A 132 -9.18 6.69 7.94
C GLN A 132 -8.01 5.75 8.31
N SER A 133 -8.06 5.12 9.48
CA SER A 133 -7.03 4.15 9.92
C SER A 133 -7.07 2.83 9.15
N MET A 134 -8.10 2.59 8.34
CA MET A 134 -8.29 1.40 7.51
C MET A 134 -8.00 1.66 6.03
N ASP A 135 -7.69 2.91 5.65
CA ASP A 135 -7.46 3.28 4.25
C ASP A 135 -6.08 2.78 3.76
N VAL A 136 -6.10 1.62 3.12
CA VAL A 136 -4.93 1.00 2.52
C VAL A 136 -4.44 1.78 1.30
N LEU A 137 -5.33 2.42 0.54
CA LEU A 137 -4.94 3.18 -0.64
C LEU A 137 -4.10 4.40 -0.25
N SER A 138 -4.52 5.14 0.78
CA SER A 138 -3.73 6.25 1.33
C SER A 138 -2.40 5.79 1.91
N SER A 139 -2.40 4.67 2.63
CA SER A 139 -1.16 4.08 3.18
C SER A 139 -0.16 3.71 2.08
N MET A 140 -0.63 3.04 1.02
CA MET A 140 0.23 2.63 -0.10
C MET A 140 0.64 3.82 -0.98
N ALA A 141 -0.25 4.79 -1.19
CA ALA A 141 0.06 6.03 -1.91
C ALA A 141 1.18 6.82 -1.23
N THR A 142 1.19 6.87 0.11
CA THR A 142 2.28 7.48 0.88
C THR A 142 3.61 6.77 0.60
N VAL A 143 3.65 5.44 0.70
CA VAL A 143 4.88 4.66 0.41
C VAL A 143 5.33 4.90 -1.03
N ALA A 144 4.40 4.88 -1.99
CA ALA A 144 4.69 5.11 -3.40
C ALA A 144 5.27 6.51 -3.68
N GLY A 145 4.69 7.56 -3.10
CA GLY A 145 5.17 8.94 -3.24
C GLY A 145 6.59 9.13 -2.70
N TYR A 146 6.89 8.52 -1.55
CA TYR A 146 8.24 8.50 -1.00
C TYR A 146 9.23 7.75 -1.91
N GLN A 147 8.89 6.53 -2.31
CA GLN A 147 9.75 5.69 -3.16
C GLN A 147 9.98 6.30 -4.54
N ALA A 148 8.98 6.93 -5.15
CA ALA A 148 9.11 7.59 -6.45
C ALA A 148 10.24 8.63 -6.47
N VAL A 149 10.38 9.40 -5.38
CA VAL A 149 11.45 10.39 -5.25
C VAL A 149 12.82 9.73 -5.03
N LEU A 150 12.89 8.64 -4.27
CA LEU A 150 14.16 7.92 -4.09
C LEU A 150 14.65 7.32 -5.42
N VAL A 151 13.75 6.71 -6.18
CA VAL A 151 14.08 6.20 -7.53
C VAL A 151 14.53 7.34 -8.43
N ALA A 152 13.86 8.51 -8.38
CA ALA A 152 14.31 9.69 -9.11
C ALA A 152 15.71 10.16 -8.68
N ALA A 153 16.01 10.15 -7.38
CA ALA A 153 17.32 10.54 -6.85
C ALA A 153 18.44 9.57 -7.22
N GLU A 154 18.15 8.27 -7.32
CA GLU A 154 19.10 7.25 -7.76
C GLU A 154 19.39 7.34 -9.26
N THR A 155 18.39 7.71 -10.07
CA THR A 155 18.48 7.72 -11.54
C THR A 155 18.92 9.05 -12.13
N LEU A 156 18.69 10.17 -11.44
CA LEU A 156 19.07 11.50 -11.90
C LEU A 156 20.58 11.70 -11.78
N PRO A 157 21.30 12.07 -12.87
CA PRO A 157 22.75 12.35 -12.82
C PRO A 157 23.05 13.73 -12.21
N GLN A 158 22.29 14.14 -11.21
CA GLN A 158 22.41 15.40 -10.51
C GLN A 158 22.01 15.21 -9.04
N LEU A 159 22.72 15.86 -8.13
CA LEU A 159 22.36 15.88 -6.72
C LEU A 159 21.13 16.77 -6.49
N PHE A 160 20.26 16.33 -5.57
CA PHE A 160 19.06 17.09 -5.21
C PHE A 160 19.35 18.43 -4.51
N PRO A 161 20.22 18.50 -3.48
CA PRO A 161 20.45 19.74 -2.76
C PRO A 161 21.38 20.68 -3.54
N MET A 162 21.27 21.97 -3.23
CA MET A 162 22.32 22.93 -3.56
C MET A 162 23.55 22.61 -2.70
N LEU A 163 24.72 22.50 -3.33
CA LEU A 163 25.98 22.29 -2.61
C LEU A 163 26.99 23.35 -3.02
N MET A 164 27.46 24.12 -2.04
CA MET A 164 28.60 25.01 -2.20
C MET A 164 29.84 24.27 -1.72
N THR A 165 30.76 23.96 -2.62
CA THR A 165 31.97 23.18 -2.35
C THR A 165 33.21 23.95 -2.78
N ALA A 166 34.40 23.47 -2.38
CA ALA A 166 35.67 24.04 -2.86
C ALA A 166 35.82 23.94 -4.40
N ALA A 167 35.18 22.96 -5.04
CA ALA A 167 35.21 22.77 -6.49
C ALA A 167 34.18 23.64 -7.25
N GLY A 168 33.36 24.40 -6.53
CA GLY A 168 32.30 25.24 -7.09
C GLY A 168 30.92 24.94 -6.49
N THR A 169 29.90 25.57 -7.08
CA THR A 169 28.51 25.45 -6.64
C THR A 169 27.72 24.54 -7.57
N LEU A 170 27.07 23.53 -7.00
CA LEU A 170 26.11 22.68 -7.70
C LEU A 170 24.70 23.24 -7.47
N ALA A 171 23.98 23.47 -8.56
CA ALA A 171 22.59 23.89 -8.50
C ALA A 171 21.70 22.73 -7.99
N PRO A 172 20.64 23.03 -7.22
CA PRO A 172 19.70 22.02 -6.76
C PRO A 172 18.92 21.42 -7.93
N ALA A 173 18.45 20.19 -7.77
CA ALA A 173 17.50 19.59 -8.69
C ALA A 173 16.17 20.37 -8.66
N LYS A 174 15.51 20.45 -9.81
CA LYS A 174 14.16 20.98 -9.94
C LYS A 174 13.19 19.82 -10.12
N VAL A 175 12.25 19.68 -9.20
CA VAL A 175 11.24 18.61 -9.22
C VAL A 175 9.88 19.25 -9.43
N PHE A 176 9.13 18.73 -10.41
CA PHE A 176 7.76 19.14 -10.66
C PHE A 176 6.80 17.99 -10.40
N VAL A 177 5.84 18.18 -9.51
CA VAL A 177 4.85 17.15 -9.14
C VAL A 177 3.48 17.50 -9.71
N VAL A 178 2.92 16.59 -10.51
CA VAL A 178 1.58 16.73 -11.10
C VAL A 178 0.61 15.81 -10.36
N GLY A 179 -0.44 16.41 -9.79
CA GLY A 179 -1.40 15.73 -8.92
C GLY A 179 -0.92 15.69 -7.47
N VAL A 180 -1.67 16.33 -6.57
CA VAL A 180 -1.37 16.47 -5.14
C VAL A 180 -2.46 15.74 -4.34
N GLY A 181 -2.61 14.45 -4.64
CA GLY A 181 -3.20 13.49 -3.72
C GLY A 181 -2.20 13.08 -2.64
N VAL A 182 -2.48 11.98 -1.92
CA VAL A 182 -1.60 11.47 -0.86
C VAL A 182 -0.19 11.16 -1.38
N ALA A 183 -0.07 10.50 -2.54
CA ALA A 183 1.24 10.19 -3.13
C ALA A 183 1.99 11.46 -3.56
N GLY A 184 1.31 12.40 -4.21
CA GLY A 184 1.91 13.66 -4.66
C GLY A 184 2.42 14.50 -3.50
N LEU A 185 1.61 14.66 -2.45
CA LEU A 185 2.01 15.41 -1.26
C LEU A 185 3.23 14.78 -0.57
N GLN A 186 3.27 13.44 -0.48
CA GLN A 186 4.42 12.73 0.07
C GLN A 186 5.67 12.86 -0.80
N ALA A 187 5.52 12.85 -2.12
CA ALA A 187 6.61 13.08 -3.06
C ALA A 187 7.18 14.50 -2.91
N ILE A 188 6.31 15.52 -2.81
CA ILE A 188 6.71 16.90 -2.56
C ILE A 188 7.54 16.99 -1.27
N ALA A 189 7.01 16.46 -0.16
CA ALA A 189 7.69 16.51 1.12
C ALA A 189 9.06 15.80 1.09
N THR A 190 9.16 14.67 0.39
CA THR A 190 10.39 13.89 0.27
C THR A 190 11.43 14.62 -0.58
N ALA A 191 11.04 15.16 -1.74
CA ALA A 191 11.93 15.93 -2.60
C ALA A 191 12.44 17.21 -1.91
N LYS A 192 11.58 17.88 -1.13
CA LYS A 192 11.96 19.02 -0.29
C LYS A 192 12.99 18.64 0.78
N ARG A 193 12.82 17.50 1.46
CA ARG A 193 13.79 17.00 2.45
C ARG A 193 15.14 16.65 1.84
N LEU A 194 15.16 16.18 0.59
CA LEU A 194 16.40 15.95 -0.16
C LEU A 194 17.05 17.25 -0.66
N GLY A 195 16.40 18.41 -0.51
CA GLY A 195 16.97 19.72 -0.84
C GLY A 195 16.65 20.22 -2.25
N ALA A 196 15.74 19.57 -2.97
CA ALA A 196 15.31 20.04 -4.29
C ALA A 196 14.47 21.32 -4.21
N VAL A 197 14.48 22.07 -5.32
CA VAL A 197 13.46 23.10 -5.59
C VAL A 197 12.25 22.38 -6.15
N VAL A 198 11.12 22.48 -5.43
CA VAL A 198 9.91 21.72 -5.79
C VAL A 198 8.79 22.67 -6.16
N GLU A 199 8.22 22.42 -7.33
CA GLU A 199 6.99 23.03 -7.81
C GLU A 199 5.92 21.93 -7.95
N ALA A 200 4.66 22.27 -7.76
CA ALA A 200 3.57 21.30 -7.88
C ALA A 200 2.30 21.91 -8.46
N TYR A 201 1.51 21.07 -9.11
CA TYR A 201 0.22 21.44 -9.68
C TYR A 201 -0.83 20.38 -9.37
N ASP A 202 -2.05 20.83 -9.12
CA ASP A 202 -3.26 20.01 -9.07
C ASP A 202 -4.41 20.83 -9.64
N VAL A 203 -5.41 20.16 -10.22
CA VAL A 203 -6.60 20.82 -10.75
C VAL A 203 -7.50 21.40 -9.66
N ARG A 204 -7.40 20.87 -8.42
CA ARG A 204 -8.20 21.32 -7.28
C ARG A 204 -7.54 22.50 -6.59
N PRO A 205 -8.22 23.66 -6.44
CA PRO A 205 -7.64 24.81 -5.76
C PRO A 205 -7.40 24.56 -4.26
N ALA A 206 -8.20 23.70 -3.63
CA ALA A 206 -8.13 23.40 -2.19
C ALA A 206 -6.79 22.79 -1.73
N VAL A 207 -6.02 22.17 -2.63
CA VAL A 207 -4.73 21.58 -2.27
C VAL A 207 -3.58 22.59 -2.23
N LYS A 208 -3.79 23.83 -2.70
CA LYS A 208 -2.76 24.87 -2.74
C LYS A 208 -2.13 25.10 -1.37
N ASP A 209 -2.95 25.23 -0.33
CA ASP A 209 -2.45 25.43 1.03
C ASP A 209 -1.65 24.24 1.54
N GLN A 210 -2.01 23.02 1.14
CA GLN A 210 -1.25 21.81 1.48
C GLN A 210 0.14 21.84 0.83
N VAL A 211 0.23 22.19 -0.46
CA VAL A 211 1.51 22.35 -1.18
C VAL A 211 2.39 23.41 -0.53
N LEU A 212 1.83 24.56 -0.19
CA LEU A 212 2.56 25.65 0.45
C LEU A 212 3.04 25.25 1.86
N SER A 213 2.23 24.52 2.63
CA SER A 213 2.59 24.09 3.98
C SER A 213 3.81 23.15 4.04
N VAL A 214 4.06 22.39 2.97
CA VAL A 214 5.25 21.53 2.82
C VAL A 214 6.42 22.25 2.12
N GLY A 215 6.28 23.55 1.85
CA GLY A 215 7.34 24.42 1.35
C GLY A 215 7.62 24.31 -0.15
N ALA A 216 6.68 23.80 -0.94
CA ALA A 216 6.75 23.80 -2.39
C ALA A 216 5.95 24.98 -2.98
N LYS A 217 6.26 25.34 -4.22
CA LYS A 217 5.53 26.38 -4.95
C LYS A 217 4.36 25.75 -5.71
N PHE A 218 3.15 26.26 -5.50
CA PHE A 218 1.99 25.88 -6.29
C PHE A 218 2.02 26.63 -7.63
N VAL A 219 1.91 25.90 -8.74
CA VAL A 219 1.82 26.45 -10.09
C VAL A 219 0.35 26.65 -10.43
N GLU A 220 -0.02 27.84 -10.86
CA GLU A 220 -1.37 28.16 -11.31
C GLU A 220 -1.38 28.21 -12.85
N PHE A 221 -2.40 27.61 -13.44
CA PHE A 221 -2.71 27.77 -14.86
C PHE A 221 -4.05 28.48 -14.98
N ASP A 222 -4.18 29.31 -16.00
CA ASP A 222 -5.45 29.97 -16.34
C ASP A 222 -6.37 28.95 -17.03
N LEU A 223 -7.01 28.11 -16.22
CA LEU A 223 -7.90 27.02 -16.64
C LEU A 223 -9.23 27.14 -15.89
N GLU A 224 -10.34 26.93 -16.60
CA GLU A 224 -11.66 26.80 -15.98
C GLU A 224 -11.71 25.49 -15.16
N THR A 225 -11.73 25.60 -13.82
CA THR A 225 -11.63 24.45 -12.89
C THR A 225 -12.88 24.24 -12.02
N GLU A 226 -13.97 24.96 -12.29
CA GLU A 226 -15.24 24.78 -11.57
C GLU A 226 -15.79 23.35 -11.77
N GLY A 227 -15.74 22.55 -10.71
CA GLY A 227 -16.25 21.16 -10.70
C GLY A 227 -15.19 20.05 -10.63
N ALA A 228 -13.90 20.38 -10.52
CA ALA A 228 -12.82 19.39 -10.41
C ALA A 228 -12.75 18.65 -9.06
N GLU A 229 -13.57 19.05 -8.08
CA GLU A 229 -13.60 18.49 -6.73
C GLU A 229 -14.86 17.64 -6.52
N ASP A 230 -14.67 16.35 -6.24
CA ASP A 230 -15.75 15.44 -5.87
C ASP A 230 -16.01 15.52 -4.35
N LYS A 231 -17.26 15.37 -3.92
CA LYS A 231 -17.67 15.52 -2.50
C LYS A 231 -17.32 14.32 -1.60
N GLY A 232 -16.67 13.30 -2.16
CA GLY A 232 -16.20 12.12 -1.45
C GLY A 232 -17.28 11.08 -1.21
#